data_AF-A0A8C1P6Q4-F1
#
_entry.id   AF-A0A8C1P6Q4-F1
#
_cell.length_a   1.000
_cell.length_b   1.000
_cell.length_c   1.000
_cell.angle_alpha   90.00
_cell.angle_beta   90.00
_cell.angle_gamma   90.00
#
_symmetry.space_group_name_H-M   'P 1'
#
loop_
_entity.id
_entity.type
_entity.pdbx_description
1 polymer ?
#
loop_
_entity_poly.entity_id
_entity_poly.type
_entity_poly.pdbx_seq_one_letter_code
_entity_poly.pdbx_strand_id
1 'polypeptide(L)'
;MLYRAAQHYLASCEKTSVWLGELCAFRALTPAGYVKSFLERHHAVVLETLLQRRRAVRFYGRMMEENSREHLDTDNEAGGEDALVGNVNKLMVTPPGYTGPPKKGHIIFDACFESGNLGRVDYISEFEFDLFIRPDTCNPRFRVWFNFTVENVRETQRVIFNIVNFSKTKSLYRDGMSPVVKSTSRPKWQRLPAKNVYYYRCPDHRRNYVMSFAFCFDREDDVYQFAYCYPYTYSRLQHYLASLERRNLDYLQREQLGLSVQQRRLDLLTITNPAHLNQEREKRVVFLTARVHPGESPASFICHGVIDFLVSQHPIAQVLRDHVIFKIVPMLNPDGVYLGNYRCSLMGFDLNRHWQDPSPWAHPTLHAVKQLIVQMNQDPKVSLEFYIDVHAHSTMMNGFMYGNVFEEEEIGQRQAVFPRLLCQNAPDFSLSSTSFNRDVVKAGTGRRFLGGLLDDTSYCYTLEVSFYSYLTAGSTSPVPYTEDGYIRLGRNVARTFLDYYKLNNLIDESKPTGHINSPFDGTSTSHQGNKAGNGKVKGDRKPH
;
A
#
# COMPACT_ATOMS: atom_id res chain seq x y z
N MET A 1 -0.12 -1.48 38.95
CA MET A 1 -0.65 -0.16 39.38
C MET A 1 -0.89 0.79 38.21
N LEU A 2 0.06 0.94 37.28
CA LEU A 2 -0.05 1.81 36.08
C LEU A 2 -1.22 1.47 35.14
N TYR A 3 -1.54 0.19 34.93
CA TYR A 3 -2.71 -0.23 34.14
C TYR A 3 -4.05 0.23 34.74
N ARG A 4 -4.18 0.19 36.08
CA ARG A 4 -5.39 0.68 36.78
C ARG A 4 -5.49 2.20 36.75
N ALA A 5 -4.36 2.92 36.77
CA ALA A 5 -4.33 4.38 36.61
C ALA A 5 -4.70 4.81 35.19
N ALA A 6 -4.26 4.06 34.16
CA ALA A 6 -4.64 4.30 32.76
C ALA A 6 -6.13 4.04 32.52
N GLN A 7 -6.71 2.98 33.10
CA GLN A 7 -8.15 2.73 33.00
C GLN A 7 -8.99 3.77 33.77
N HIS A 8 -8.54 4.25 34.93
CA HIS A 8 -9.21 5.36 35.64
C HIS A 8 -9.18 6.68 34.86
N TYR A 9 -8.08 6.96 34.16
CA TYR A 9 -7.94 8.15 33.32
C TYR A 9 -8.82 8.07 32.06
N LEU A 10 -8.90 6.90 31.43
CA LEU A 10 -9.78 6.66 30.27
C LEU A 10 -11.27 6.74 30.65
N ALA A 11 -11.67 6.19 31.80
CA ALA A 11 -13.03 6.30 32.32
C ALA A 11 -13.40 7.75 32.73
N SER A 12 -12.41 8.57 33.09
CA SER A 12 -12.61 10.01 33.32
C SER A 12 -12.85 10.77 32.01
N CYS A 13 -12.19 10.38 30.92
CA CYS A 13 -12.34 10.99 29.60
C CYS A 13 -13.70 10.65 28.94
N GLU A 14 -14.22 9.43 29.15
CA GLU A 14 -15.57 9.04 28.70
C GLU A 14 -16.68 9.78 29.45
N LYS A 15 -16.51 10.13 30.72
CA LYS A 15 -17.49 10.95 31.46
C LYS A 15 -17.60 12.37 30.90
N THR A 16 -16.52 12.93 30.36
CA THR A 16 -16.54 14.22 29.66
C THR A 16 -17.20 14.15 28.28
N SER A 17 -17.14 13.02 27.57
CA SER A 17 -17.83 12.86 26.28
C SER A 17 -19.34 12.59 26.43
N VAL A 18 -19.76 11.94 27.51
CA VAL A 18 -21.19 11.75 27.84
C VAL A 18 -21.85 13.10 28.20
N TRP A 19 -21.15 14.00 28.89
CA TRP A 19 -21.62 15.37 29.15
C TRP A 19 -21.84 16.20 27.88
N LEU A 20 -21.11 15.89 26.79
CA LEU A 20 -21.25 16.55 25.50
C LEU A 20 -22.45 16.04 24.67
N GLY A 21 -22.94 14.83 24.95
CA GLY A 21 -24.12 14.25 24.27
C GLY A 21 -25.46 14.82 24.75
N GLU A 22 -25.55 15.25 26.00
CA GLU A 22 -26.80 15.77 26.59
C GLU A 22 -27.09 17.25 26.26
N LEU A 23 -26.12 17.99 25.69
CA LEU A 23 -26.26 19.42 25.39
C LEU A 23 -26.87 19.75 24.02
N CYS A 24 -27.20 18.76 23.21
CA CYS A 24 -27.96 18.95 21.96
C CYS A 24 -29.48 19.19 22.18
N ALA A 25 -29.94 19.23 23.44
CA ALA A 25 -31.35 19.35 23.79
C ALA A 25 -31.67 20.64 24.56
N PHE A 26 -31.34 21.84 24.04
CA PHE A 26 -31.97 23.08 24.53
C PHE A 26 -32.20 24.10 23.40
N ARG A 27 -33.48 24.37 23.13
CA ARG A 27 -33.98 25.43 22.25
C ARG A 27 -34.01 26.78 22.98
N ALA A 28 -33.85 27.83 22.18
CA ALA A 28 -34.08 29.26 22.43
C ALA A 28 -32.89 30.07 22.99
N LEU A 29 -32.27 30.89 22.11
CA LEU A 29 -31.90 32.32 22.28
C LEU A 29 -31.07 32.84 21.06
N THR A 30 -31.02 34.17 20.89
CA THR A 30 -30.81 34.96 19.64
C THR A 30 -29.40 34.99 18.97
N PRO A 31 -29.28 35.44 17.69
CA PRO A 31 -28.14 35.15 16.79
C PRO A 31 -26.77 35.79 17.11
N ALA A 32 -26.69 36.91 17.83
CA ALA A 32 -25.43 37.64 18.00
C ALA A 32 -24.44 36.99 19.01
N GLY A 33 -24.93 36.18 19.95
CA GLY A 33 -24.09 35.45 20.91
C GLY A 33 -23.42 34.19 20.34
N TYR A 34 -23.94 33.69 19.21
CA TYR A 34 -23.47 32.43 18.61
C TYR A 34 -22.09 32.60 17.97
N VAL A 35 -21.82 33.69 17.26
CA VAL A 35 -20.57 33.83 16.48
C VAL A 35 -19.35 34.03 17.39
N LYS A 36 -19.46 34.85 18.44
CA LYS A 36 -18.35 35.09 19.37
C LYS A 36 -18.07 33.86 20.25
N SER A 37 -19.12 33.23 20.77
CA SER A 37 -18.96 32.04 21.61
C SER A 37 -18.62 30.78 20.80
N PHE A 38 -19.00 30.69 19.52
CA PHE A 38 -18.56 29.62 18.63
C PHE A 38 -17.09 29.78 18.29
N LEU A 39 -16.62 30.98 17.93
CA LEU A 39 -15.21 31.24 17.62
C LEU A 39 -14.29 31.05 18.83
N GLU A 40 -14.67 31.55 20.01
CA GLU A 40 -13.90 31.37 21.25
C GLU A 40 -13.85 29.90 21.68
N ARG A 41 -14.96 29.16 21.52
CA ARG A 41 -15.03 27.73 21.85
C ARG A 41 -14.35 26.84 20.81
N HIS A 42 -14.36 27.21 19.53
CA HIS A 42 -13.58 26.51 18.50
C HIS A 42 -12.08 26.74 18.70
N HIS A 43 -11.67 27.96 19.05
CA HIS A 43 -10.29 28.23 19.44
C HIS A 43 -9.89 27.42 20.69
N ALA A 44 -10.76 27.31 21.69
CA ALA A 44 -10.52 26.48 22.88
C ALA A 44 -10.39 24.98 22.55
N VAL A 45 -11.26 24.44 21.69
CA VAL A 45 -11.18 23.03 21.22
C VAL A 45 -9.90 22.78 20.42
N VAL A 46 -9.52 23.71 19.53
CA VAL A 46 -8.26 23.62 18.77
C VAL A 46 -7.06 23.70 19.71
N LEU A 47 -7.08 24.61 20.70
CA LEU A 47 -6.01 24.76 21.67
C LEU A 47 -5.89 23.54 22.59
N GLU A 48 -7.01 23.00 23.07
CA GLU A 48 -7.08 21.80 23.91
C GLU A 48 -6.62 20.57 23.13
N THR A 49 -7.00 20.46 21.86
CA THR A 49 -6.53 19.43 20.93
C THR A 49 -5.02 19.54 20.69
N LEU A 50 -4.49 20.75 20.50
CA LEU A 50 -3.06 21.00 20.34
C LEU A 50 -2.28 20.72 21.64
N LEU A 51 -2.87 21.04 22.80
CA LEU A 51 -2.29 20.76 24.11
C LEU A 51 -2.31 19.27 24.44
N GLN A 52 -3.38 18.55 24.09
CA GLN A 52 -3.46 17.09 24.18
C GLN A 52 -2.46 16.43 23.23
N ARG A 53 -2.30 16.92 21.99
CA ARG A 53 -1.22 16.49 21.07
C ARG A 53 0.17 16.72 21.68
N ARG A 54 0.45 17.91 22.22
CA ARG A 54 1.74 18.21 22.88
C ARG A 54 1.97 17.34 24.11
N ARG A 55 0.93 17.05 24.89
CA ARG A 55 0.99 16.18 26.07
C ARG A 55 1.20 14.72 25.67
N ALA A 56 0.56 14.23 24.62
CA ALA A 56 0.78 12.90 24.06
C ALA A 56 2.20 12.76 23.50
N VAL A 57 2.69 13.73 22.72
CA VAL A 57 4.08 13.74 22.22
C VAL A 57 5.08 13.74 23.38
N ARG A 58 4.83 14.50 24.46
CA ARG A 58 5.67 14.46 25.68
C ARG A 58 5.54 13.16 26.48
N PHE A 59 4.34 12.57 26.53
CA PHE A 59 4.08 11.33 27.25
C PHE A 59 4.72 10.14 26.54
N TYR A 60 4.57 10.04 25.21
CA TYR A 60 5.30 9.08 24.39
C TYR A 60 6.80 9.36 24.40
N GLY A 61 7.24 10.63 24.39
CA GLY A 61 8.64 10.98 24.58
C GLY A 61 9.22 10.46 25.90
N ARG A 62 8.47 10.56 27.00
CA ARG A 62 8.86 9.99 28.30
C ARG A 62 8.79 8.46 28.34
N MET A 63 7.79 7.85 27.71
CA MET A 63 7.71 6.40 27.57
C MET A 63 8.87 5.83 26.74
N MET A 64 9.40 6.61 25.78
CA MET A 64 10.61 6.27 25.02
C MET A 64 11.88 6.34 25.88
N GLU A 65 11.98 7.30 26.82
CA GLU A 65 13.06 7.38 27.81
C GLU A 65 12.95 6.27 28.89
N GLU A 66 11.74 5.82 29.22
CA GLU A 66 11.51 4.74 30.19
C GLU A 66 11.70 3.34 29.57
N ASN A 67 11.23 3.08 28.34
CA ASN A 67 11.50 1.82 27.62
C ASN A 67 12.98 1.64 27.25
N SER A 68 13.73 2.73 27.05
CA SER A 68 15.18 2.67 26.86
C SER A 68 15.92 2.37 28.17
N ARG A 69 15.30 2.61 29.33
CA ARG A 69 15.83 2.25 30.66
C ARG A 69 15.41 0.86 31.14
N GLU A 70 14.20 0.40 30.82
CA GLU A 70 13.69 -0.94 31.21
C GLU A 70 14.18 -2.10 30.33
N HIS A 71 14.94 -1.84 29.26
CA HIS A 71 15.58 -2.88 28.42
C HIS A 71 17.10 -3.01 28.64
N LEU A 72 17.62 -2.44 29.73
CA LEU A 72 19.02 -2.62 30.14
C LEU A 72 19.29 -3.95 30.86
N ASP A 73 18.26 -4.75 31.20
CA ASP A 73 18.43 -5.96 32.03
C ASP A 73 18.21 -7.30 31.31
N THR A 74 18.11 -7.34 29.98
CA THR A 74 18.27 -8.61 29.23
C THR A 74 19.05 -8.38 27.94
N ASP A 75 20.25 -8.97 27.92
CA ASP A 75 21.27 -9.02 26.86
C ASP A 75 22.23 -7.81 26.75
N ASN A 76 23.23 -7.84 27.62
CA ASN A 76 24.50 -7.10 27.53
C ASN A 76 25.22 -7.37 26.19
N GLU A 77 25.37 -6.34 25.37
CA GLU A 77 26.66 -5.81 24.85
C GLU A 77 26.38 -4.76 23.76
N ALA A 78 25.88 -3.60 24.19
CA ALA A 78 25.75 -2.41 23.35
C ALA A 78 27.11 -1.70 23.24
N GLY A 79 27.97 -2.20 22.36
CA GLY A 79 29.14 -1.45 21.90
C GLY A 79 28.72 -0.33 20.95
N GLY A 80 28.76 0.92 21.43
CA GLY A 80 28.88 2.15 20.64
C GLY A 80 28.00 2.28 19.39
N GLU A 81 26.69 2.09 19.50
CA GLU A 81 25.78 2.54 18.44
C GLU A 81 25.49 4.03 18.68
N ASP A 82 26.23 4.91 18.00
CA ASP A 82 25.68 6.20 17.64
C ASP A 82 24.33 5.90 17.00
N ALA A 83 23.24 6.34 17.64
CA ALA A 83 21.90 6.14 17.11
C ALA A 83 21.91 6.67 15.67
N LEU A 84 21.70 5.79 14.68
CA LEU A 84 21.61 6.17 13.28
C LEU A 84 20.40 7.08 13.09
N VAL A 85 20.57 8.38 13.32
CA VAL A 85 19.50 9.38 13.23
C VAL A 85 19.50 9.96 11.81
N GLY A 86 18.67 9.40 10.96
CA GLY A 86 18.39 9.96 9.63
C GLY A 86 19.12 9.27 8.49
N ASN A 87 18.95 9.83 7.29
CA ASN A 87 19.56 9.33 6.06
C ASN A 87 20.85 10.09 5.78
N VAL A 88 21.79 9.45 5.09
CA VAL A 88 22.94 10.15 4.49
C VAL A 88 22.44 11.20 3.50
N ASN A 89 23.09 12.36 3.50
CA ASN A 89 22.75 13.50 2.64
C ASN A 89 24.01 13.99 1.95
N LYS A 90 24.13 13.67 0.66
CA LYS A 90 25.30 14.01 -0.18
C LYS A 90 26.64 13.73 0.54
N LEU A 91 26.72 12.58 1.20
CA LEU A 91 27.89 12.13 1.95
C LEU A 91 28.97 11.69 0.97
N MET A 92 30.01 12.50 0.82
CA MET A 92 31.23 12.10 0.12
C MET A 92 32.09 11.23 1.02
N VAL A 93 32.42 10.03 0.55
CA VAL A 93 33.28 9.10 1.29
C VAL A 93 34.68 9.14 0.68
N THR A 94 35.68 9.45 1.51
CA THR A 94 37.09 9.52 1.13
C THR A 94 37.93 8.55 1.98
N PRO A 95 39.10 8.11 1.50
CA PRO A 95 40.01 7.29 2.30
C PRO A 95 40.34 7.97 3.65
N PRO A 96 40.47 7.21 4.75
CA PRO A 96 40.86 7.75 6.05
C PRO A 96 42.15 8.55 5.96
N GLY A 97 42.16 9.76 6.53
CA GLY A 97 43.33 10.66 6.50
C GLY A 97 43.55 11.42 5.20
N TYR A 98 42.69 11.27 4.19
CA TYR A 98 42.76 12.08 2.97
C TYR A 98 42.40 13.55 3.26
N THR A 99 43.32 14.46 2.95
CA THR A 99 43.17 15.92 3.16
C THR A 99 43.16 16.73 1.86
N GLY A 100 43.28 16.07 0.71
CA GLY A 100 43.28 16.73 -0.59
C GLY A 100 41.88 17.20 -1.03
N PRO A 101 41.77 17.89 -2.18
CA PRO A 101 40.47 18.24 -2.74
C PRO A 101 39.69 16.98 -3.16
N PRO A 102 38.34 17.03 -3.17
CA PRO A 102 37.52 15.98 -3.78
C PRO A 102 37.98 15.62 -5.19
N LYS A 103 38.03 14.31 -5.49
CA LYS A 103 38.37 13.78 -6.81
C LYS A 103 37.22 12.95 -7.35
N LYS A 104 37.15 12.80 -8.67
CA LYS A 104 36.28 11.81 -9.30
C LYS A 104 36.64 10.42 -8.76
N GLY A 105 35.60 9.67 -8.40
CA GLY A 105 35.71 8.36 -7.75
C GLY A 105 35.65 8.40 -6.22
N HIS A 106 35.68 9.59 -5.60
CA HIS A 106 35.24 9.76 -4.22
C HIS A 106 33.72 9.75 -4.19
N ILE A 107 33.16 8.55 -4.00
CA ILE A 107 31.74 8.31 -4.17
C ILE A 107 30.92 9.17 -3.21
N ILE A 108 29.88 9.80 -3.75
CA ILE A 108 28.91 10.57 -2.97
C ILE A 108 27.63 9.73 -2.84
N PHE A 109 27.22 9.46 -1.61
CA PHE A 109 25.99 8.74 -1.27
C PHE A 109 24.91 9.71 -0.83
N ASP A 110 23.68 9.50 -1.31
CA ASP A 110 22.53 10.27 -0.87
C ASP A 110 21.31 9.38 -0.71
N ALA A 111 20.54 9.63 0.36
CA ALA A 111 19.24 9.02 0.59
C ALA A 111 18.23 10.04 1.13
N CYS A 112 18.55 11.34 1.03
CA CYS A 112 17.71 12.43 1.53
C CYS A 112 16.63 12.83 0.51
N PHE A 113 15.83 11.85 0.07
CA PHE A 113 14.72 12.01 -0.86
C PHE A 113 13.55 11.09 -0.48
N GLU A 114 12.40 11.29 -1.12
CA GLU A 114 11.19 10.50 -0.85
C GLU A 114 11.44 8.99 -1.01
N SER A 115 11.05 8.22 0.02
CA SER A 115 11.29 6.78 0.13
C SER A 115 12.77 6.37 0.15
N GLY A 116 13.71 7.32 0.32
CA GLY A 116 15.12 7.07 0.50
C GLY A 116 15.41 6.44 1.87
N ASN A 117 16.35 5.49 1.91
CA ASN A 117 16.82 4.88 3.15
C ASN A 117 18.25 4.36 2.98
N LEU A 118 19.17 5.03 3.67
CA LEU A 118 20.54 4.61 3.95
C LEU A 118 21.05 5.51 5.09
N GLY A 119 21.39 4.95 6.24
CA GLY A 119 21.70 5.71 7.44
C GLY A 119 23.17 6.06 7.62
N ARG A 120 24.07 5.19 7.18
CA ARG A 120 25.53 5.37 7.31
C ARG A 120 26.26 4.56 6.25
N VAL A 121 27.44 5.05 5.90
CA VAL A 121 28.39 4.41 4.99
C VAL A 121 29.76 4.43 5.63
N ASP A 122 30.37 3.26 5.76
CA ASP A 122 31.74 3.09 6.22
C ASP A 122 32.64 2.75 5.03
N TYR A 123 33.78 3.45 4.95
CA TYR A 123 34.82 3.16 3.98
C TYR A 123 35.65 1.97 4.48
N ILE A 124 35.70 0.90 3.70
CA ILE A 124 36.56 -0.26 4.00
C ILE A 124 37.83 -0.19 3.16
N SER A 125 37.67 0.00 1.84
CA SER A 125 38.76 0.21 0.90
C SER A 125 38.28 1.03 -0.30
N GLU A 126 39.15 1.30 -1.27
CA GLU A 126 38.74 1.99 -2.50
C GLU A 126 37.73 1.19 -3.34
N PHE A 127 37.59 -0.11 -3.06
CA PHE A 127 36.70 -1.05 -3.75
C PHE A 127 35.54 -1.53 -2.88
N GLU A 128 35.45 -1.15 -1.61
CA GLU A 128 34.52 -1.78 -0.67
C GLU A 128 33.96 -0.80 0.35
N PHE A 129 32.63 -0.87 0.54
CA PHE A 129 31.89 0.00 1.44
C PHE A 129 30.85 -0.81 2.22
N ASP A 130 30.83 -0.59 3.53
CA ASP A 130 29.80 -1.12 4.41
C ASP A 130 28.65 -0.11 4.54
N LEU A 131 27.45 -0.57 4.26
CA LEU A 131 26.23 0.21 4.17
C LEU A 131 25.27 -0.21 5.28
N PHE A 132 24.83 0.77 6.07
CA PHE A 132 23.92 0.55 7.19
C PHE A 132 22.55 1.13 6.86
N ILE A 133 21.54 0.26 6.79
CA ILE A 133 20.14 0.66 6.63
C ILE A 133 19.71 1.45 7.88
N ARG A 134 19.06 2.60 7.67
CA ARG A 134 18.42 3.35 8.75
C ARG A 134 17.23 2.54 9.27
N PRO A 135 17.11 2.31 10.60
CA PRO A 135 15.94 1.63 11.14
C PRO A 135 14.66 2.40 10.83
N ASP A 136 13.53 1.68 10.83
CA ASP A 136 12.22 2.30 10.74
C ASP A 136 12.07 3.41 11.78
N THR A 137 11.41 4.49 11.38
CA THR A 137 11.19 5.65 12.26
C THR A 137 10.49 5.23 13.54
N CYS A 138 11.04 5.63 14.70
CA CYS A 138 10.56 5.23 16.03
C CYS A 138 10.52 3.71 16.28
N ASN A 139 11.23 2.90 15.48
CA ASN A 139 11.30 1.45 15.68
C ASN A 139 12.70 0.89 15.31
N PRO A 140 13.56 0.56 16.28
CA PRO A 140 14.93 0.11 16.02
C PRO A 140 15.01 -1.33 15.48
N ARG A 141 13.89 -2.07 15.36
CA ARG A 141 13.93 -3.50 15.02
C ARG A 141 13.95 -3.76 13.52
N PHE A 142 13.33 -2.91 12.71
CA PHE A 142 13.15 -3.17 11.28
C PHE A 142 14.20 -2.46 10.44
N ARG A 143 15.02 -3.26 9.72
CA ARG A 143 16.07 -2.83 8.79
C ARG A 143 16.05 -3.75 7.58
N VAL A 144 15.30 -3.36 6.53
CA VAL A 144 15.13 -4.18 5.31
C VAL A 144 15.12 -3.32 4.06
N TRP A 145 14.30 -2.27 4.04
CA TRP A 145 14.20 -1.38 2.89
C TRP A 145 15.43 -0.47 2.82
N PHE A 146 16.08 -0.46 1.65
CA PHE A 146 17.09 0.53 1.30
C PHE A 146 16.75 1.14 -0.05
N ASN A 147 17.10 2.41 -0.22
CA ASN A 147 16.93 3.16 -1.45
C ASN A 147 17.86 4.39 -1.40
N PHE A 148 18.92 4.39 -2.20
CA PHE A 148 19.95 5.41 -2.16
C PHE A 148 20.50 5.68 -3.55
N THR A 149 21.11 6.85 -3.72
CA THR A 149 21.83 7.26 -4.92
C THR A 149 23.32 7.31 -4.67
N VAL A 150 24.07 7.13 -5.75
CA VAL A 150 25.52 7.20 -5.83
C VAL A 150 25.90 8.08 -7.02
N GLU A 151 26.75 9.08 -6.80
CA GLU A 151 27.30 9.97 -7.82
C GLU A 151 28.80 10.25 -7.60
N ASN A 152 29.40 11.08 -8.45
CA ASN A 152 30.84 11.37 -8.46
C ASN A 152 31.73 10.11 -8.66
N VAL A 153 31.26 9.18 -9.49
CA VAL A 153 31.96 7.93 -9.83
C VAL A 153 32.96 8.13 -10.98
N ARG A 154 33.86 7.17 -11.17
CA ARG A 154 34.71 7.04 -12.37
C ARG A 154 34.23 5.91 -13.28
N GLU A 155 34.48 6.04 -14.56
CA GLU A 155 34.19 5.01 -15.54
C GLU A 155 35.09 3.81 -15.22
N THR A 156 34.54 2.60 -15.33
CA THR A 156 35.19 1.34 -14.93
C THR A 156 35.50 1.19 -13.44
N GLN A 157 35.11 2.15 -12.59
CA GLN A 157 35.27 2.00 -11.14
C GLN A 157 34.42 0.82 -10.65
N ARG A 158 35.07 -0.12 -9.99
CA ARG A 158 34.45 -1.32 -9.41
C ARG A 158 34.33 -1.16 -7.91
N VAL A 159 33.17 -1.50 -7.38
CA VAL A 159 32.89 -1.45 -5.95
C VAL A 159 32.07 -2.65 -5.51
N ILE A 160 32.23 -3.00 -4.24
CA ILE A 160 31.39 -3.93 -3.50
C ILE A 160 30.66 -3.11 -2.45
N PHE A 161 29.34 -3.20 -2.48
CA PHE A 161 28.47 -2.62 -1.46
C PHE A 161 27.96 -3.72 -0.55
N ASN A 162 28.28 -3.65 0.74
CA ASN A 162 27.87 -4.61 1.75
C ASN A 162 26.72 -4.02 2.59
N ILE A 163 25.51 -4.54 2.49
CA ILE A 163 24.46 -4.20 3.45
C ILE A 163 24.59 -5.12 4.66
N VAL A 164 25.05 -4.56 5.79
CA VAL A 164 25.57 -5.36 6.93
C VAL A 164 24.59 -5.53 8.09
N ASN A 165 23.48 -4.80 8.11
CA ASN A 165 22.56 -4.73 9.26
C ASN A 165 21.11 -5.16 8.95
N PHE A 166 20.92 -6.10 8.02
CA PHE A 166 19.59 -6.68 7.72
C PHE A 166 18.94 -7.29 8.96
N SER A 167 17.70 -6.90 9.26
CA SER A 167 16.95 -7.46 10.39
C SER A 167 16.24 -8.78 10.08
N LYS A 168 16.24 -9.23 8.82
CA LYS A 168 15.62 -10.50 8.40
C LYS A 168 16.66 -11.58 8.21
N THR A 169 16.47 -12.72 8.87
CA THR A 169 17.36 -13.89 8.74
C THR A 169 17.04 -14.73 7.51
N LYS A 170 15.76 -14.82 7.12
CA LYS A 170 15.27 -15.50 5.92
C LYS A 170 14.94 -14.49 4.83
N SER A 171 15.48 -14.70 3.63
CA SER A 171 15.25 -13.87 2.45
C SER A 171 15.47 -14.67 1.18
N LEU A 172 14.72 -14.35 0.12
CA LEU A 172 14.93 -14.85 -1.24
C LEU A 172 16.28 -14.44 -1.84
N TYR A 173 17.08 -13.60 -1.17
CA TYR A 173 18.48 -13.38 -1.56
C TYR A 173 19.29 -14.69 -1.57
N ARG A 174 18.88 -15.69 -0.79
CA ARG A 174 19.46 -17.05 -0.85
C ARG A 174 19.10 -17.81 -2.13
N ASP A 175 18.00 -17.41 -2.76
CA ASP A 175 17.38 -18.07 -3.91
C ASP A 175 17.53 -17.23 -5.19
N GLY A 176 18.50 -16.31 -5.22
CA GLY A 176 18.85 -15.51 -6.40
C GLY A 176 18.13 -14.16 -6.54
N MET A 177 17.35 -13.73 -5.53
CA MET A 177 16.85 -12.36 -5.52
C MET A 177 18.02 -11.36 -5.59
N SER A 178 17.80 -10.23 -6.25
CA SER A 178 18.80 -9.17 -6.35
C SER A 178 18.15 -7.78 -6.19
N PRO A 179 18.93 -6.79 -5.71
CA PRO A 179 18.51 -5.39 -5.72
C PRO A 179 18.21 -4.90 -7.14
N VAL A 180 17.53 -3.76 -7.24
CA VAL A 180 17.31 -3.07 -8.51
C VAL A 180 18.18 -1.83 -8.61
N VAL A 181 18.60 -1.51 -9.83
CA VAL A 181 19.38 -0.33 -10.18
C VAL A 181 18.75 0.41 -11.36
N LYS A 182 18.89 1.74 -11.37
CA LYS A 182 18.72 2.58 -12.55
C LYS A 182 19.78 3.69 -12.53
N SER A 183 19.91 4.43 -13.61
CA SER A 183 20.72 5.65 -13.63
C SER A 183 19.99 6.79 -14.34
N THR A 184 20.53 8.01 -14.28
CA THR A 184 20.01 9.17 -15.00
C THR A 184 19.86 8.93 -16.50
N SER A 185 20.86 8.32 -17.14
CA SER A 185 20.77 7.97 -18.58
C SER A 185 19.97 6.70 -18.87
N ARG A 186 19.77 5.82 -17.88
CA ARG A 186 18.95 4.60 -17.98
C ARG A 186 17.86 4.60 -16.90
N PRO A 187 16.76 5.33 -17.11
CA PRO A 187 15.77 5.59 -16.06
C PRO A 187 14.89 4.38 -15.71
N LYS A 188 14.93 3.31 -16.51
CA LYS A 188 14.18 2.08 -16.25
C LYS A 188 14.91 1.20 -15.23
N TRP A 189 14.20 0.79 -14.19
CA TRP A 189 14.72 -0.13 -13.19
C TRP A 189 15.05 -1.50 -13.78
N GLN A 190 16.20 -2.03 -13.39
CA GLN A 190 16.64 -3.38 -13.75
C GLN A 190 17.17 -4.08 -12.51
N ARG A 191 16.92 -5.38 -12.40
CA ARG A 191 17.55 -6.20 -11.37
C ARG A 191 19.03 -6.35 -11.66
N LEU A 192 19.85 -6.28 -10.61
CA LEU A 192 21.25 -6.64 -10.73
C LEU A 192 21.38 -8.12 -11.11
N PRO A 193 22.39 -8.52 -11.90
CA PRO A 193 22.65 -9.92 -12.19
C PRO A 193 22.85 -10.70 -10.88
N ALA A 194 22.08 -11.77 -10.66
CA ALA A 194 22.13 -12.55 -9.42
C ALA A 194 23.54 -13.08 -9.11
N LYS A 195 24.34 -13.39 -10.15
CA LYS A 195 25.75 -13.79 -10.01
C LYS A 195 26.67 -12.75 -9.37
N ASN A 196 26.25 -11.49 -9.30
CA ASN A 196 27.00 -10.39 -8.68
C ASN A 196 26.49 -10.09 -7.26
N VAL A 197 25.52 -10.85 -6.74
CA VAL A 197 24.91 -10.64 -5.43
C VAL A 197 25.17 -11.85 -4.55
N TYR A 198 25.60 -11.60 -3.33
CA TYR A 198 25.97 -12.62 -2.35
C TYR A 198 25.20 -12.37 -1.06
N TYR A 199 24.71 -13.43 -0.44
CA TYR A 199 23.99 -13.36 0.82
C TYR A 199 24.48 -14.44 1.79
N TYR A 200 25.21 -14.03 2.82
CA TYR A 200 25.94 -14.93 3.69
C TYR A 200 25.92 -14.45 5.13
N ARG A 201 26.24 -15.36 6.07
CA ARG A 201 26.35 -15.02 7.48
C ARG A 201 27.78 -14.58 7.77
N CYS A 202 27.97 -13.35 8.24
CA CYS A 202 29.30 -12.82 8.53
C CYS A 202 29.57 -12.80 10.04
N PRO A 203 30.58 -13.53 10.55
CA PRO A 203 30.94 -13.52 11.97
C PRO A 203 31.27 -12.11 12.49
N ASP A 204 31.98 -11.32 11.68
CA ASP A 204 32.51 -10.00 12.05
C ASP A 204 31.40 -8.94 12.23
N HIS A 205 30.25 -9.13 11.58
CA HIS A 205 29.05 -8.29 11.78
C HIS A 205 28.07 -8.92 12.76
N ARG A 206 28.54 -9.27 13.97
CA ARG A 206 27.71 -9.87 15.05
C ARG A 206 26.95 -11.13 14.60
N ARG A 207 27.53 -11.92 13.67
CA ARG A 207 26.88 -13.10 13.06
C ARG A 207 25.58 -12.79 12.32
N ASN A 208 25.36 -11.55 11.90
CA ASN A 208 24.24 -11.14 11.06
C ASN A 208 24.42 -11.64 9.62
N TYR A 209 23.32 -11.60 8.85
CA TYR A 209 23.40 -11.81 7.41
C TYR A 209 23.82 -10.50 6.72
N VAL A 210 24.80 -10.62 5.83
CA VAL A 210 25.28 -9.54 4.96
C VAL A 210 24.81 -9.84 3.54
N MET A 211 24.33 -8.79 2.86
CA MET A 211 24.00 -8.83 1.44
C MET A 211 24.99 -7.94 0.69
N SER A 212 25.88 -8.56 -0.07
CA SER A 212 26.91 -7.86 -0.82
C SER A 212 26.57 -7.86 -2.30
N PHE A 213 26.81 -6.76 -3.00
CA PHE A 213 26.71 -6.76 -4.45
C PHE A 213 27.87 -5.99 -5.10
N ALA A 214 28.45 -6.63 -6.13
CA ALA A 214 29.51 -6.04 -6.92
C ALA A 214 28.91 -5.22 -8.08
N PHE A 215 29.41 -4.00 -8.25
CA PHE A 215 28.97 -3.08 -9.29
C PHE A 215 30.15 -2.43 -10.00
N CYS A 216 30.03 -2.26 -11.32
CA CYS A 216 31.01 -1.55 -12.15
C CYS A 216 30.31 -0.35 -12.77
N PHE A 217 30.75 0.85 -12.40
CA PHE A 217 30.24 2.08 -12.99
C PHE A 217 30.75 2.21 -14.42
N ASP A 218 29.88 2.69 -15.30
CA ASP A 218 30.13 2.75 -16.74
C ASP A 218 29.91 4.16 -17.32
N ARG A 219 29.42 5.12 -16.51
CA ARG A 219 29.20 6.51 -16.90
C ARG A 219 29.48 7.44 -15.72
N GLU A 220 30.42 8.35 -15.87
CA GLU A 220 30.88 9.24 -14.78
C GLU A 220 29.90 10.36 -14.44
N ASP A 221 29.07 10.75 -15.40
CA ASP A 221 28.08 11.83 -15.26
C ASP A 221 26.71 11.31 -14.82
N ASP A 222 26.58 9.99 -14.64
CA ASP A 222 25.35 9.38 -14.18
C ASP A 222 25.23 9.40 -12.66
N VAL A 223 24.01 9.66 -12.19
CA VAL A 223 23.60 9.32 -10.82
C VAL A 223 22.95 7.95 -10.86
N TYR A 224 23.52 6.99 -10.14
CA TYR A 224 22.99 5.63 -10.02
C TYR A 224 22.10 5.55 -8.80
N GLN A 225 20.94 4.91 -8.91
CA GLN A 225 20.03 4.68 -7.79
C GLN A 225 19.87 3.17 -7.57
N PHE A 226 20.07 2.72 -6.34
CA PHE A 226 19.92 1.33 -5.92
C PHE A 226 18.78 1.21 -4.92
N ALA A 227 17.95 0.17 -5.04
CA ALA A 227 16.86 -0.08 -4.10
C ALA A 227 16.62 -1.56 -3.85
N TYR A 228 16.02 -1.87 -2.70
CA TYR A 228 15.63 -3.23 -2.30
C TYR A 228 14.66 -3.88 -3.31
N CYS A 229 13.69 -3.10 -3.79
CA CYS A 229 12.76 -3.45 -4.87
C CYS A 229 12.33 -2.15 -5.57
N TYR A 230 11.54 -2.23 -6.66
CA TYR A 230 11.07 -1.08 -7.42
C TYR A 230 10.35 -0.07 -6.50
N PRO A 231 10.86 1.16 -6.33
CA PRO A 231 10.19 2.15 -5.50
C PRO A 231 8.88 2.62 -6.14
N TYR A 232 7.83 2.69 -5.33
CA TYR A 232 6.58 3.35 -5.66
C TYR A 232 6.30 4.37 -4.55
N THR A 233 6.56 5.64 -4.86
CA THR A 233 6.50 6.75 -3.90
C THR A 233 5.08 7.28 -3.71
N TYR A 234 4.86 8.03 -2.64
CA TYR A 234 3.58 8.69 -2.41
C TYR A 234 3.31 9.76 -3.48
N SER A 235 4.31 10.55 -3.88
CA SER A 235 4.16 11.53 -4.96
C SER A 235 3.81 10.87 -6.31
N ARG A 236 4.41 9.70 -6.61
CA ARG A 236 4.03 8.91 -7.80
C ARG A 236 2.55 8.52 -7.76
N LEU A 237 2.05 8.06 -6.61
CA LEU A 237 0.63 7.76 -6.43
C LEU A 237 -0.23 9.01 -6.65
N GLN A 238 0.09 10.13 -6.00
CA GLN A 238 -0.68 11.36 -6.11
C GLN A 238 -0.75 11.88 -7.55
N HIS A 239 0.36 11.86 -8.28
CA HIS A 239 0.39 12.23 -9.70
C HIS A 239 -0.46 11.28 -10.56
N TYR A 240 -0.40 9.97 -10.31
CA TYR A 240 -1.21 8.99 -11.01
C TYR A 240 -2.71 9.24 -10.78
N LEU A 241 -3.15 9.38 -9.53
CA LEU A 241 -4.54 9.64 -9.19
C LEU A 241 -5.03 10.98 -9.72
N ALA A 242 -4.20 12.04 -9.67
CA ALA A 242 -4.52 13.33 -10.27
C ALA A 242 -4.64 13.25 -11.80
N SER A 243 -3.91 12.34 -12.46
CA SER A 243 -4.07 12.11 -13.89
C SER A 243 -5.38 11.41 -14.24
N LEU A 244 -5.85 10.50 -13.38
CA LEU A 244 -7.17 9.88 -13.52
C LEU A 244 -8.31 10.87 -13.28
N GLU A 245 -8.20 11.70 -12.26
CA GLU A 245 -9.19 12.73 -11.93
C GLU A 245 -9.38 13.73 -13.08
N ARG A 246 -8.29 14.14 -13.75
CA ARG A 246 -8.33 15.00 -14.94
C ARG A 246 -9.03 14.37 -16.15
N ARG A 247 -9.20 13.04 -16.20
CA ARG A 247 -9.97 12.37 -17.26
C ARG A 247 -11.48 12.56 -17.09
N ASN A 248 -11.94 13.07 -15.94
CA ASN A 248 -13.35 13.36 -15.65
C ASN A 248 -14.27 12.16 -15.93
N LEU A 249 -13.88 10.98 -15.44
CA LEU A 249 -14.66 9.75 -15.58
C LEU A 249 -15.81 9.79 -14.58
N ASP A 250 -17.05 9.75 -15.08
CA ASP A 250 -18.28 9.75 -14.28
C ASP A 250 -18.34 8.58 -13.28
N TYR A 251 -17.75 7.44 -13.63
CA TYR A 251 -17.68 6.25 -12.79
C TYR A 251 -16.48 6.17 -11.83
N LEU A 252 -15.71 7.26 -11.64
CA LEU A 252 -14.60 7.33 -10.69
C LEU A 252 -14.77 8.54 -9.77
N GLN A 253 -14.85 8.27 -8.46
CA GLN A 253 -14.81 9.29 -7.43
C GLN A 253 -13.55 9.14 -6.58
N ARG A 254 -12.81 10.24 -6.39
CA ARG A 254 -11.58 10.28 -5.59
C ARG A 254 -11.81 11.16 -4.36
N GLU A 255 -11.86 10.56 -3.19
CA GLU A 255 -12.17 11.23 -1.92
C GLU A 255 -10.94 11.30 -1.01
N GLN A 256 -10.89 12.26 -0.09
CA GLN A 256 -9.94 12.26 1.01
C GLN A 256 -10.64 11.62 2.21
N LEU A 257 -10.36 10.35 2.46
CA LEU A 257 -10.93 9.62 3.59
C LEU A 257 -10.40 10.12 4.94
N GLY A 258 -9.16 10.63 4.94
CA GLY A 258 -8.55 11.18 6.14
C GLY A 258 -7.16 11.71 5.86
N LEU A 259 -6.45 12.02 6.95
CA LEU A 259 -5.07 12.50 6.92
C LEU A 259 -4.19 11.59 7.76
N SER A 260 -2.96 11.39 7.33
CA SER A 260 -1.93 10.73 8.12
C SER A 260 -1.44 11.62 9.26
N VAL A 261 -0.52 11.11 10.09
CA VAL A 261 0.06 11.88 11.19
C VAL A 261 0.80 13.11 10.66
N GLN A 262 1.54 12.98 9.55
CA GLN A 262 2.20 14.10 8.87
C GLN A 262 1.30 14.83 7.86
N GLN A 263 -0.03 14.69 7.97
CA GLN A 263 -1.01 15.41 7.15
C GLN A 263 -0.93 15.09 5.65
N ARG A 264 -0.50 13.88 5.29
CA ARG A 264 -0.65 13.36 3.91
C ARG A 264 -2.07 12.85 3.71
N ARG A 265 -2.63 13.12 2.53
CA ARG A 265 -3.95 12.63 2.12
C ARG A 265 -3.98 11.11 2.13
N LEU A 266 -4.99 10.56 2.79
CA LEU A 266 -5.43 9.17 2.60
C LEU A 266 -6.52 9.17 1.54
N ASP A 267 -6.18 8.70 0.34
CA ASP A 267 -7.13 8.60 -0.77
C ASP A 267 -8.04 7.39 -0.62
N LEU A 268 -9.32 7.60 -0.93
CA LEU A 268 -10.30 6.55 -1.20
C LEU A 268 -10.80 6.73 -2.63
N LEU A 269 -10.73 5.67 -3.43
CA LEU A 269 -11.35 5.63 -4.75
C LEU A 269 -12.64 4.84 -4.66
N THR A 270 -13.70 5.38 -5.24
CA THR A 270 -14.95 4.67 -5.52
C THR A 270 -15.06 4.50 -7.03
N ILE A 271 -15.06 3.25 -7.52
CA ILE A 271 -15.17 2.94 -8.95
C ILE A 271 -16.42 2.11 -9.19
N THR A 272 -17.43 2.70 -9.82
CA THR A 272 -18.73 2.07 -10.12
C THR A 272 -19.55 2.97 -11.04
N ASN A 273 -20.55 2.41 -11.73
CA ASN A 273 -21.50 3.21 -12.47
C ASN A 273 -22.33 4.09 -11.51
N PRO A 274 -22.42 5.43 -11.70
CA PRO A 274 -23.14 6.32 -10.80
C PRO A 274 -24.60 5.94 -10.53
N ALA A 275 -25.27 5.27 -11.48
CA ALA A 275 -26.63 4.76 -11.28
C ALA A 275 -26.74 3.79 -10.08
N HIS A 276 -25.64 3.15 -9.68
CA HIS A 276 -25.55 2.23 -8.54
C HIS A 276 -25.29 2.93 -7.20
N LEU A 277 -25.00 4.24 -7.22
CA LEU A 277 -24.90 5.03 -6.00
C LEU A 277 -26.28 5.46 -5.45
N ASN A 278 -27.36 5.19 -6.19
CA ASN A 278 -28.73 5.44 -5.73
C ASN A 278 -29.00 4.74 -4.38
N GLN A 279 -29.61 5.47 -3.44
CA GLN A 279 -29.91 4.99 -2.09
C GLN A 279 -30.96 3.89 -2.06
N GLU A 280 -31.72 3.65 -3.12
CA GLU A 280 -32.77 2.62 -3.14
C GLU A 280 -32.30 1.24 -3.60
N ARG A 281 -31.10 1.12 -4.17
CA ARG A 281 -30.55 -0.16 -4.63
C ARG A 281 -29.68 -0.81 -3.57
N GLU A 282 -29.71 -2.14 -3.57
CA GLU A 282 -28.71 -2.96 -2.88
C GLU A 282 -27.33 -2.75 -3.54
N LYS A 283 -26.29 -2.65 -2.71
CA LYS A 283 -24.93 -2.28 -3.11
C LYS A 283 -23.98 -3.40 -2.76
N ARG A 284 -23.41 -4.06 -3.78
CA ARG A 284 -22.34 -5.03 -3.60
C ARG A 284 -21.00 -4.32 -3.58
N VAL A 285 -20.22 -4.50 -2.52
CA VAL A 285 -18.98 -3.76 -2.29
C VAL A 285 -17.80 -4.72 -2.23
N VAL A 286 -16.76 -4.38 -3.00
CA VAL A 286 -15.41 -4.94 -2.87
C VAL A 286 -14.52 -3.87 -2.28
N PHE A 287 -13.95 -4.12 -1.09
CA PHE A 287 -13.03 -3.21 -0.43
C PHE A 287 -11.58 -3.71 -0.56
N LEU A 288 -10.70 -2.87 -1.09
CA LEU A 288 -9.28 -3.19 -1.26
C LEU A 288 -8.40 -2.16 -0.56
N THR A 289 -7.42 -2.63 0.19
CA THR A 289 -6.36 -1.81 0.77
C THR A 289 -4.99 -2.28 0.31
N ALA A 290 -4.02 -1.36 0.23
CA ALA A 290 -2.64 -1.71 -0.11
C ALA A 290 -1.64 -0.85 0.69
N ARG A 291 -0.39 -1.33 0.78
CA ARG A 291 0.74 -0.62 1.43
C ARG A 291 0.47 -0.21 2.87
N VAL A 292 -0.06 -1.12 3.67
CA VAL A 292 -0.03 -0.94 5.14
C VAL A 292 1.41 -1.02 5.67
N HIS A 293 2.23 -1.93 5.13
CA HIS A 293 3.68 -1.93 5.32
C HIS A 293 4.35 -1.09 4.22
N PRO A 294 5.10 -0.04 4.58
CA PRO A 294 5.66 0.89 3.62
C PRO A 294 6.66 0.31 2.62
N GLY A 295 7.52 -0.62 3.01
CA GLY A 295 8.57 -1.17 2.13
C GLY A 295 8.05 -2.24 1.15
N GLU A 296 6.78 -2.62 1.24
CA GLU A 296 6.13 -3.61 0.38
C GLU A 296 5.62 -2.97 -0.92
N SER A 297 6.51 -2.30 -1.63
CA SER A 297 6.19 -1.57 -2.87
C SER A 297 5.49 -2.39 -3.97
N PRO A 298 5.71 -3.72 -4.14
CA PRO A 298 4.92 -4.53 -5.07
C PRO A 298 3.40 -4.37 -4.90
N ALA A 299 2.91 -4.20 -3.67
CA ALA A 299 1.49 -4.01 -3.39
C ALA A 299 0.91 -2.77 -4.09
N SER A 300 1.70 -1.69 -4.23
CA SER A 300 1.26 -0.50 -4.96
C SER A 300 1.10 -0.76 -6.46
N PHE A 301 1.97 -1.58 -7.04
CA PHE A 301 1.88 -1.91 -8.47
C PHE A 301 0.69 -2.83 -8.76
N ILE A 302 0.41 -3.79 -7.88
CA ILE A 302 -0.83 -4.60 -7.95
C ILE A 302 -2.05 -3.69 -7.85
N CYS A 303 -2.10 -2.82 -6.84
CA CYS A 303 -3.22 -1.90 -6.66
C CYS A 303 -3.39 -0.96 -7.87
N HIS A 304 -2.29 -0.45 -8.43
CA HIS A 304 -2.31 0.30 -9.69
C HIS A 304 -2.95 -0.52 -10.81
N GLY A 305 -2.55 -1.78 -11.00
CA GLY A 305 -3.14 -2.66 -12.01
C GLY A 305 -4.64 -2.90 -11.83
N VAL A 306 -5.10 -3.04 -10.59
CA VAL A 306 -6.54 -3.14 -10.26
C VAL A 306 -7.26 -1.88 -10.71
N ILE A 307 -6.77 -0.70 -10.28
CA ILE A 307 -7.38 0.60 -10.61
C ILE A 307 -7.41 0.80 -12.13
N ASP A 308 -6.27 0.62 -12.80
CA ASP A 308 -6.12 0.75 -14.25
C ASP A 308 -7.15 -0.08 -15.02
N PHE A 309 -7.35 -1.33 -14.62
CA PHE A 309 -8.32 -2.20 -15.26
C PHE A 309 -9.74 -1.69 -15.04
N LEU A 310 -10.09 -1.38 -13.80
CA LEU A 310 -11.45 -0.94 -13.43
C LEU A 310 -11.82 0.41 -14.04
N VAL A 311 -10.86 1.30 -14.34
CA VAL A 311 -11.13 2.58 -15.03
C VAL A 311 -10.97 2.50 -16.56
N SER A 312 -10.68 1.32 -17.10
CA SER A 312 -10.51 1.12 -18.53
C SER A 312 -11.85 0.97 -19.26
N GLN A 313 -11.80 1.02 -20.59
CA GLN A 313 -12.93 0.71 -21.47
C GLN A 313 -13.04 -0.77 -21.81
N HIS A 314 -12.34 -1.65 -21.07
CA HIS A 314 -12.47 -3.08 -21.27
C HIS A 314 -13.92 -3.52 -20.96
N PRO A 315 -14.58 -4.35 -21.81
CA PRO A 315 -15.97 -4.76 -21.60
C PRO A 315 -16.23 -5.38 -20.21
N ILE A 316 -15.31 -6.24 -19.75
CA ILE A 316 -15.36 -6.80 -18.38
C ILE A 316 -15.39 -5.70 -17.31
N ALA A 317 -14.59 -4.64 -17.45
CA ALA A 317 -14.56 -3.55 -16.48
C ALA A 317 -15.88 -2.76 -16.50
N GLN A 318 -16.50 -2.57 -17.66
CA GLN A 318 -17.84 -1.96 -17.79
C GLN A 318 -18.89 -2.79 -17.03
N VAL A 319 -18.96 -4.10 -17.32
CA VAL A 319 -19.90 -5.02 -16.64
C VAL A 319 -19.69 -5.02 -15.12
N LEU A 320 -18.44 -5.04 -14.67
CA LEU A 320 -18.13 -4.98 -13.24
C LEU A 320 -18.60 -3.67 -12.60
N ARG A 321 -18.39 -2.52 -13.26
CA ARG A 321 -18.87 -1.22 -12.77
C ARG A 321 -20.39 -1.15 -12.70
N ASP A 322 -21.10 -1.88 -13.55
CA ASP A 322 -22.56 -1.97 -13.57
C ASP A 322 -23.14 -2.90 -12.50
N HIS A 323 -22.32 -3.60 -11.72
CA HIS A 323 -22.82 -4.57 -10.72
C HIS A 323 -22.14 -4.46 -9.36
N VAL A 324 -20.98 -3.81 -9.29
CA VAL A 324 -20.11 -3.81 -8.11
C VAL A 324 -19.59 -2.40 -7.85
N ILE A 325 -19.49 -2.07 -6.56
CA ILE A 325 -18.84 -0.86 -6.07
C ILE A 325 -17.46 -1.24 -5.54
N PHE A 326 -16.41 -0.77 -6.22
CA PHE A 326 -15.05 -0.94 -5.73
C PHE A 326 -14.65 0.24 -4.86
N LYS A 327 -14.32 -0.04 -3.59
CA LYS A 327 -13.75 0.92 -2.64
C LYS A 327 -12.27 0.60 -2.46
N ILE A 328 -11.37 1.50 -2.89
CA ILE A 328 -9.94 1.22 -2.94
C ILE A 328 -9.15 2.28 -2.17
N VAL A 329 -8.35 1.84 -1.20
CA VAL A 329 -7.35 2.65 -0.50
C VAL A 329 -5.96 2.25 -0.99
N PRO A 330 -5.37 2.96 -1.97
CA PRO A 330 -4.15 2.53 -2.66
C PRO A 330 -2.89 2.60 -1.81
N MET A 331 -2.90 3.37 -0.72
CA MET A 331 -1.76 3.49 0.19
C MET A 331 -2.22 3.82 1.61
N LEU A 332 -2.25 2.80 2.48
CA LEU A 332 -2.73 2.94 3.85
C LEU A 332 -1.71 3.63 4.77
N ASN A 333 -0.42 3.58 4.45
CA ASN A 333 0.67 4.16 5.25
C ASN A 333 1.53 5.16 4.46
N PRO A 334 0.98 6.30 4.04
CA PRO A 334 1.70 7.29 3.22
C PRO A 334 2.92 7.90 3.93
N ASP A 335 2.87 8.06 5.25
CA ASP A 335 4.00 8.61 6.01
C ASP A 335 5.19 7.67 6.03
N GLY A 336 4.97 6.39 6.36
CA GLY A 336 6.04 5.41 6.35
C GLY A 336 6.64 5.24 4.95
N VAL A 337 5.83 5.35 3.89
CA VAL A 337 6.32 5.29 2.50
C VAL A 337 7.21 6.49 2.19
N TYR A 338 6.77 7.69 2.54
CA TYR A 338 7.56 8.90 2.30
C TYR A 338 8.91 8.87 3.03
N LEU A 339 8.93 8.36 4.27
CA LEU A 339 10.14 8.27 5.10
C LEU A 339 11.11 7.16 4.68
N GLY A 340 10.69 6.22 3.81
CA GLY A 340 11.50 5.06 3.48
C GLY A 340 11.57 4.03 4.61
N ASN A 341 10.51 3.90 5.41
CA ASN A 341 10.36 2.78 6.34
C ASN A 341 10.10 1.46 5.57
N TYR A 342 10.28 0.33 6.22
CA TYR A 342 9.92 -1.00 5.71
C TYR A 342 8.55 -1.47 6.21
N ARG A 343 8.27 -1.35 7.51
CA ARG A 343 7.11 -2.00 8.15
C ARG A 343 6.21 -1.03 8.91
N CYS A 344 6.80 -0.06 9.59
CA CYS A 344 6.10 0.75 10.57
C CYS A 344 5.59 2.08 10.01
N SER A 345 4.56 2.62 10.66
CA SER A 345 4.14 4.02 10.52
C SER A 345 5.21 4.99 11.03
N LEU A 346 4.97 6.31 10.90
CA LEU A 346 5.83 7.35 11.50
C LEU A 346 6.10 7.09 12.99
N MET A 347 5.08 6.65 13.73
CA MET A 347 5.13 6.47 15.18
C MET A 347 5.73 5.12 15.60
N GLY A 348 6.28 4.35 14.67
CA GLY A 348 6.93 3.06 14.95
C GLY A 348 6.00 1.85 15.07
N PHE A 349 4.70 2.02 14.78
CA PHE A 349 3.71 0.94 14.88
C PHE A 349 3.56 0.14 13.59
N ASP A 350 3.47 -1.18 13.73
CA ASP A 350 3.01 -2.07 12.66
C ASP A 350 1.49 -1.96 12.56
N LEU A 351 1.00 -1.15 11.62
CA LEU A 351 -0.44 -0.88 11.47
C LEU A 351 -1.25 -2.16 11.27
N ASN A 352 -0.69 -3.21 10.66
CA ASN A 352 -1.37 -4.49 10.49
C ASN A 352 -1.33 -5.36 11.76
N ARG A 353 -1.15 -4.76 12.94
CA ARG A 353 -1.38 -5.35 14.28
C ARG A 353 -2.38 -4.56 15.12
N HIS A 354 -2.91 -3.45 14.60
CA HIS A 354 -3.75 -2.51 15.35
C HIS A 354 -5.19 -2.41 14.83
N TRP A 355 -5.68 -3.38 14.05
CA TRP A 355 -7.06 -3.36 13.57
C TRP A 355 -8.10 -3.47 14.70
N GLN A 356 -7.75 -4.13 15.81
CA GLN A 356 -8.66 -4.31 16.94
C GLN A 356 -9.06 -2.99 17.60
N ASP A 357 -8.09 -2.11 17.86
CA ASP A 357 -8.33 -0.81 18.50
C ASP A 357 -7.36 0.25 17.94
N PRO A 358 -7.62 0.77 16.72
CA PRO A 358 -6.77 1.78 16.14
C PRO A 358 -7.06 3.15 16.77
N SER A 359 -6.09 3.71 17.50
CA SER A 359 -6.19 5.10 17.98
C SER A 359 -6.35 6.10 16.80
N PRO A 360 -7.30 7.05 16.84
CA PRO A 360 -7.44 8.11 15.83
C PRO A 360 -6.23 9.08 15.76
N TRP A 361 -5.39 9.13 16.79
CA TRP A 361 -4.20 9.99 16.82
C TRP A 361 -2.92 9.30 16.33
N ALA A 362 -2.63 8.10 16.84
CA ALA A 362 -1.47 7.31 16.44
C ALA A 362 -1.64 6.56 15.10
N HIS A 363 -2.87 6.14 14.77
CA HIS A 363 -3.21 5.34 13.61
C HIS A 363 -4.36 5.97 12.79
N PRO A 364 -4.32 7.27 12.47
CA PRO A 364 -5.46 7.99 11.89
C PRO A 364 -5.93 7.36 10.58
N THR A 365 -5.01 6.86 9.75
CA THR A 365 -5.36 6.24 8.47
C THR A 365 -6.09 4.91 8.65
N LEU A 366 -5.60 4.07 9.56
CA LEU A 366 -6.20 2.78 9.90
C LEU A 366 -7.58 2.96 10.55
N HIS A 367 -7.68 3.93 11.47
CA HIS A 367 -8.93 4.27 12.13
C HIS A 367 -10.00 4.72 11.12
N ALA A 368 -9.66 5.64 10.20
CA ALA A 368 -10.60 6.13 9.19
C ALA A 368 -11.11 4.99 8.26
N VAL A 369 -10.21 4.10 7.82
CA VAL A 369 -10.61 2.92 7.02
C VAL A 369 -11.51 1.98 7.80
N LYS A 370 -11.15 1.66 9.05
CA LYS A 370 -11.98 0.81 9.90
C LYS A 370 -13.38 1.40 10.10
N GLN A 371 -13.47 2.69 10.40
CA GLN A 371 -14.77 3.36 10.57
C GLN A 371 -15.64 3.28 9.32
N LEU A 372 -15.05 3.51 8.14
CA LEU A 372 -15.78 3.39 6.88
C LEU A 372 -16.28 1.96 6.64
N ILE A 373 -15.44 0.94 6.88
CA ILE A 373 -15.81 -0.47 6.73
C ILE A 373 -16.96 -0.84 7.69
N VAL A 374 -16.86 -0.42 8.95
CA VAL A 374 -17.91 -0.67 9.95
C VAL A 374 -19.21 0.03 9.57
N GLN A 375 -19.14 1.29 9.12
CA GLN A 375 -20.31 2.04 8.67
C GLN A 375 -21.00 1.35 7.49
N MET A 376 -20.23 0.81 6.53
CA MET A 376 -20.79 0.06 5.40
C MET A 376 -21.41 -1.26 5.85
N ASN A 377 -20.79 -2.01 6.76
CA ASN A 377 -21.35 -3.26 7.28
C ASN A 377 -22.65 -3.04 8.08
N GLN A 378 -22.84 -1.85 8.65
CA GLN A 378 -24.05 -1.50 9.39
C GLN A 378 -25.19 -1.02 8.48
N ASP A 379 -24.92 -0.69 7.22
CA ASP A 379 -25.94 -0.28 6.26
C ASP A 379 -26.62 -1.53 5.68
N PRO A 380 -27.92 -1.76 5.95
CA PRO A 380 -28.63 -2.97 5.47
C PRO A 380 -28.77 -3.02 3.95
N LYS A 381 -28.47 -1.93 3.23
CA LYS A 381 -28.45 -1.90 1.76
C LYS A 381 -27.08 -2.21 1.17
N VAL A 382 -26.06 -2.37 2.01
CA VAL A 382 -24.69 -2.64 1.57
C VAL A 382 -24.33 -4.08 1.92
N SER A 383 -23.97 -4.85 0.90
CA SER A 383 -23.34 -6.17 1.03
C SER A 383 -21.84 -6.03 0.80
N LEU A 384 -21.05 -6.08 1.87
CA LEU A 384 -19.59 -6.01 1.81
C LEU A 384 -18.98 -7.40 1.56
N GLU A 385 -18.97 -7.85 0.31
CA GLU A 385 -18.65 -9.24 -0.01
C GLU A 385 -17.15 -9.57 0.09
N PHE A 386 -16.28 -8.56 -0.10
CA PHE A 386 -14.83 -8.76 -0.07
C PHE A 386 -14.10 -7.66 0.69
N TYR A 387 -13.13 -8.09 1.50
CA TYR A 387 -12.03 -7.24 1.97
C TYR A 387 -10.70 -7.88 1.55
N ILE A 388 -9.88 -7.16 0.79
CA ILE A 388 -8.57 -7.64 0.33
C ILE A 388 -7.47 -6.67 0.77
N ASP A 389 -6.52 -7.16 1.56
CA ASP A 389 -5.32 -6.43 2.00
C ASP A 389 -4.10 -6.89 1.19
N VAL A 390 -3.54 -6.01 0.36
CA VAL A 390 -2.45 -6.33 -0.56
C VAL A 390 -1.09 -6.04 0.05
N HIS A 391 -0.22 -7.04 0.02
CA HIS A 391 1.07 -7.13 0.68
C HIS A 391 2.18 -7.68 -0.23
N ALA A 392 3.42 -7.71 0.28
CA ALA A 392 4.53 -8.38 -0.39
C ALA A 392 5.36 -9.27 0.54
N HIS A 393 5.78 -10.42 0.01
CA HIS A 393 6.42 -11.49 0.75
C HIS A 393 7.90 -11.66 0.40
N SER A 394 8.77 -11.68 1.41
CA SER A 394 10.24 -11.69 1.22
C SER A 394 10.87 -13.09 1.17
N THR A 395 10.09 -14.14 1.37
CA THR A 395 10.62 -15.53 1.46
C THR A 395 9.89 -16.53 0.57
N MET A 396 8.80 -16.14 -0.10
CA MET A 396 8.05 -17.03 -0.99
C MET A 396 7.98 -16.43 -2.38
N MET A 397 7.97 -17.30 -3.38
CA MET A 397 7.72 -16.94 -4.78
C MET A 397 6.22 -16.84 -5.06
N ASN A 398 5.85 -16.33 -6.23
CA ASN A 398 4.48 -16.18 -6.72
C ASN A 398 3.63 -15.16 -5.94
N GLY A 399 2.43 -14.89 -6.47
CA GLY A 399 1.31 -14.34 -5.71
C GLY A 399 0.50 -15.45 -5.05
N PHE A 400 -0.04 -15.22 -3.86
CA PHE A 400 -0.89 -16.19 -3.15
C PHE A 400 -1.76 -15.48 -2.10
N MET A 401 -2.76 -16.17 -1.56
CA MET A 401 -3.67 -15.59 -0.57
C MET A 401 -3.63 -16.30 0.77
N TYR A 402 -3.84 -15.52 1.83
CA TYR A 402 -4.28 -16.03 3.12
C TYR A 402 -5.75 -15.70 3.33
N GLY A 403 -6.56 -16.67 3.74
CA GLY A 403 -7.96 -16.49 4.15
C GLY A 403 -8.24 -17.06 5.54
N ASN A 404 -9.47 -16.98 6.02
CA ASN A 404 -9.83 -17.43 7.37
C ASN A 404 -10.35 -18.87 7.35
N VAL A 405 -10.25 -19.58 8.48
CA VAL A 405 -10.96 -20.85 8.65
C VAL A 405 -12.32 -20.53 9.24
N PHE A 406 -13.36 -21.07 8.61
CA PHE A 406 -14.74 -21.02 9.08
C PHE A 406 -15.11 -22.35 9.74
N GLU A 407 -16.06 -22.30 10.67
CA GLU A 407 -16.59 -23.51 11.32
C GLU A 407 -17.55 -24.25 10.38
N GLU A 408 -18.35 -23.49 9.63
CA GLU A 408 -19.18 -24.05 8.56
C GLU A 408 -18.35 -24.29 7.29
N GLU A 409 -18.34 -25.54 6.84
CA GLU A 409 -17.57 -25.95 5.67
C GLU A 409 -18.02 -25.22 4.39
N GLU A 410 -19.33 -24.96 4.25
CA GLU A 410 -19.90 -24.29 3.09
C GLU A 410 -19.33 -22.87 2.90
N ILE A 411 -19.19 -22.09 3.97
CA ILE A 411 -18.57 -20.77 3.93
C ILE A 411 -17.10 -20.89 3.51
N GLY A 412 -16.38 -21.87 4.06
CA GLY A 412 -15.01 -22.18 3.68
C GLY A 412 -14.86 -22.52 2.19
N GLN A 413 -15.79 -23.31 1.63
CA GLN A 413 -15.82 -23.67 0.21
C GLN A 413 -16.10 -22.44 -0.67
N ARG A 414 -17.05 -21.59 -0.29
CA ARG A 414 -17.36 -20.34 -1.00
C ARG A 414 -16.18 -19.36 -1.01
N GLN A 415 -15.48 -19.21 0.12
CA GLN A 415 -14.23 -18.44 0.21
C GLN A 415 -13.15 -19.01 -0.73
N ALA A 416 -13.03 -20.34 -0.84
CA ALA A 416 -12.00 -20.95 -1.69
C ALA A 416 -12.22 -20.72 -3.20
N VAL A 417 -13.40 -20.26 -3.64
CA VAL A 417 -13.72 -20.02 -5.05
C VAL A 417 -12.84 -18.93 -5.66
N PHE A 418 -12.73 -17.76 -5.03
CA PHE A 418 -12.00 -16.63 -5.62
C PHE A 418 -10.51 -16.94 -5.86
N PRO A 419 -9.74 -17.50 -4.91
CA PRO A 419 -8.35 -17.89 -5.17
C PRO A 419 -8.20 -18.95 -6.26
N ARG A 420 -9.17 -19.88 -6.41
CA ARG A 420 -9.16 -20.88 -7.49
C ARG A 420 -9.33 -20.23 -8.86
N LEU A 421 -10.29 -19.32 -8.99
CA LEU A 421 -10.49 -18.56 -10.23
C LEU A 421 -9.28 -17.67 -10.55
N LEU A 422 -8.69 -17.03 -9.53
CA LEU A 422 -7.48 -16.22 -9.72
C LEU A 422 -6.30 -17.06 -10.21
N CYS A 423 -6.14 -18.29 -9.71
CA CYS A 423 -5.11 -19.22 -10.20
C CYS A 423 -5.30 -19.59 -11.68
N GLN A 424 -6.53 -19.60 -12.19
CA GLN A 424 -6.82 -19.83 -13.61
C GLN A 424 -6.50 -18.60 -14.46
N ASN A 425 -6.74 -17.40 -13.91
CA ASN A 425 -6.56 -16.13 -14.61
C ASN A 425 -5.15 -15.55 -14.52
N ALA A 426 -4.35 -15.97 -13.54
CA ALA A 426 -3.03 -15.43 -13.26
C ALA A 426 -1.98 -16.56 -13.20
N PRO A 427 -1.10 -16.70 -14.21
CA PRO A 427 -0.09 -17.77 -14.23
C PRO A 427 0.98 -17.62 -13.15
N ASP A 428 1.11 -16.42 -12.58
CA ASP A 428 2.01 -16.08 -11.51
C ASP A 428 1.38 -16.22 -10.11
N PHE A 429 0.12 -16.64 -10.02
CA PHE A 429 -0.57 -16.95 -8.77
C PHE A 429 -0.45 -18.44 -8.40
N SER A 430 -0.23 -18.73 -7.12
CA SER A 430 -0.03 -20.08 -6.58
C SER A 430 -1.18 -20.46 -5.65
N LEU A 431 -2.04 -21.36 -6.14
CA LEU A 431 -3.07 -21.97 -5.30
C LEU A 431 -2.48 -22.88 -4.22
N SER A 432 -1.35 -23.56 -4.50
CA SER A 432 -0.68 -24.43 -3.52
C SER A 432 -0.07 -23.67 -2.35
N SER A 433 0.31 -22.40 -2.56
CA SER A 433 0.78 -21.50 -1.50
C SER A 433 -0.35 -20.76 -0.80
N THR A 434 -1.57 -20.81 -1.35
CA THR A 434 -2.75 -20.20 -0.73
C THR A 434 -3.21 -21.05 0.44
N SER A 435 -3.46 -20.41 1.59
CA SER A 435 -3.82 -21.14 2.81
C SER A 435 -4.84 -20.41 3.67
N PHE A 436 -5.60 -21.20 4.43
CA PHE A 436 -6.64 -20.73 5.33
C PHE A 436 -6.24 -21.09 6.76
N ASN A 437 -6.20 -20.12 7.68
CA ASN A 437 -5.67 -20.36 9.04
C ASN A 437 -6.35 -19.52 10.14
N ARG A 438 -6.24 -20.02 11.39
CA ARG A 438 -6.67 -19.34 12.63
C ARG A 438 -5.50 -18.89 13.53
N ASP A 439 -4.30 -18.68 12.97
CA ASP A 439 -3.10 -18.22 13.69
C ASP A 439 -3.38 -17.03 14.66
N VAL A 440 -3.15 -17.25 15.95
CA VAL A 440 -3.45 -16.30 17.03
C VAL A 440 -2.59 -15.04 16.93
N VAL A 441 -1.33 -15.15 16.48
CA VAL A 441 -0.43 -13.98 16.37
C VAL A 441 -0.86 -13.02 15.25
N LYS A 442 -1.80 -13.46 14.41
CA LYS A 442 -2.39 -12.69 13.32
C LYS A 442 -3.75 -12.10 13.68
N ALA A 443 -4.27 -12.31 14.89
CA ALA A 443 -5.61 -11.83 15.27
C ALA A 443 -5.79 -10.30 15.07
N GLY A 444 -4.72 -9.52 15.27
CA GLY A 444 -4.72 -8.07 15.06
C GLY A 444 -4.54 -7.59 13.61
N THR A 445 -4.46 -8.49 12.62
CA THR A 445 -4.35 -8.12 11.20
C THR A 445 -5.72 -7.84 10.59
N GLY A 446 -5.77 -7.08 9.49
CA GLY A 446 -7.02 -6.67 8.85
C GLY A 446 -7.88 -7.85 8.45
N ARG A 447 -7.29 -8.81 7.73
CA ARG A 447 -7.94 -10.08 7.37
C ARG A 447 -8.62 -10.78 8.55
N ARG A 448 -7.94 -10.86 9.69
CA ARG A 448 -8.39 -11.66 10.84
C ARG A 448 -9.37 -10.93 11.74
N PHE A 449 -9.11 -9.65 11.99
CA PHE A 449 -10.00 -8.84 12.78
C PHE A 449 -11.31 -8.59 12.05
N LEU A 450 -11.26 -8.19 10.78
CA LEU A 450 -12.47 -7.95 9.99
C LEU A 450 -13.23 -9.23 9.70
N GLY A 451 -12.55 -10.35 9.44
CA GLY A 451 -13.25 -11.63 9.23
C GLY A 451 -13.90 -12.22 10.47
N GLY A 452 -13.72 -11.64 11.66
CA GLY A 452 -14.53 -11.95 12.85
C GLY A 452 -15.51 -10.84 13.25
N LEU A 453 -15.50 -9.72 12.52
CA LEU A 453 -16.37 -8.57 12.77
C LEU A 453 -17.48 -8.46 11.71
N LEU A 454 -17.13 -8.72 10.45
CA LEU A 454 -18.04 -8.67 9.32
C LEU A 454 -18.87 -9.95 9.24
N ASP A 455 -19.96 -9.87 8.50
CA ASP A 455 -20.89 -10.98 8.31
C ASP A 455 -20.21 -12.14 7.56
N ASP A 456 -20.72 -13.36 7.74
CA ASP A 456 -20.17 -14.60 7.15
C ASP A 456 -20.18 -14.63 5.60
N THR A 457 -20.82 -13.65 4.97
CA THR A 457 -20.80 -13.41 3.52
C THR A 457 -19.63 -12.52 3.07
N SER A 458 -18.84 -11.98 4.01
CA SER A 458 -17.75 -11.04 3.78
C SER A 458 -16.38 -11.74 3.81
N TYR A 459 -15.87 -12.11 2.64
CA TYR A 459 -14.61 -12.84 2.56
C TYR A 459 -13.39 -11.92 2.69
N CYS A 460 -12.62 -12.14 3.76
CA CYS A 460 -11.43 -11.36 4.07
C CYS A 460 -10.15 -12.09 3.65
N TYR A 461 -9.34 -11.46 2.80
CA TYR A 461 -8.06 -12.00 2.32
C TYR A 461 -6.89 -11.08 2.61
N THR A 462 -5.72 -11.69 2.80
CA THR A 462 -4.43 -11.03 2.56
C THR A 462 -3.88 -11.57 1.25
N LEU A 463 -3.69 -10.70 0.25
CA LEU A 463 -3.01 -11.03 -1.00
C LEU A 463 -1.53 -10.72 -0.86
N GLU A 464 -0.69 -11.74 -0.89
CA GLU A 464 0.77 -11.61 -0.86
C GLU A 464 1.33 -11.77 -2.27
N VAL A 465 2.42 -11.05 -2.57
CA VAL A 465 3.22 -11.27 -3.77
C VAL A 465 4.70 -11.27 -3.47
N SER A 466 5.45 -12.15 -4.12
CA SER A 466 6.91 -12.19 -3.97
C SER A 466 7.59 -10.87 -4.32
N PHE A 467 8.59 -10.47 -3.52
CA PHE A 467 9.53 -9.40 -3.89
C PHE A 467 10.46 -9.75 -5.05
N TYR A 468 10.57 -11.03 -5.42
CA TYR A 468 11.55 -11.51 -6.37
C TYR A 468 10.91 -12.04 -7.65
N SER A 469 10.29 -13.22 -7.57
CA SER A 469 9.96 -14.03 -8.75
C SER A 469 8.70 -14.87 -8.55
N TYR A 470 8.21 -15.41 -9.65
CA TYR A 470 7.16 -16.42 -9.67
C TYR A 470 7.58 -17.61 -10.53
N LEU A 471 6.98 -18.77 -10.24
CA LEU A 471 7.06 -19.97 -11.06
C LEU A 471 5.74 -20.15 -11.80
N THR A 472 5.81 -20.32 -13.11
CA THR A 472 4.65 -20.75 -13.91
C THR A 472 4.40 -22.24 -13.69
N ALA A 473 3.14 -22.68 -13.73
CA ALA A 473 2.80 -24.10 -13.66
C ALA A 473 3.64 -24.93 -14.66
N GLY A 474 4.30 -25.97 -14.17
CA GLY A 474 5.17 -26.85 -14.96
C GLY A 474 6.58 -26.32 -15.24
N SER A 475 6.91 -25.09 -14.85
CA SER A 475 8.27 -24.52 -14.95
C SER A 475 9.00 -24.63 -13.61
N THR A 476 10.28 -24.99 -13.66
CA THR A 476 11.21 -24.92 -12.52
C THR A 476 12.06 -23.64 -12.52
N SER A 477 12.02 -22.86 -13.62
CA SER A 477 12.80 -21.64 -13.75
C SER A 477 12.02 -20.44 -13.23
N PRO A 478 12.52 -19.74 -12.20
CA PRO A 478 11.85 -18.56 -11.65
C PRO A 478 11.92 -17.39 -12.63
N VAL A 479 10.78 -16.73 -12.85
CA VAL A 479 10.69 -15.50 -13.64
C VAL A 479 10.67 -14.32 -12.68
N PRO A 480 11.68 -13.43 -12.70
CA PRO A 480 11.69 -12.27 -11.83
C PRO A 480 10.53 -11.31 -12.17
N TYR A 481 9.85 -10.83 -11.15
CA TYR A 481 8.85 -9.79 -11.31
C TYR A 481 9.49 -8.49 -11.82
N THR A 482 8.78 -7.86 -12.76
CA THR A 482 8.98 -6.48 -13.21
C THR A 482 7.85 -5.60 -12.67
N GLU A 483 7.98 -4.27 -12.77
CA GLU A 483 6.88 -3.33 -12.47
C GLU A 483 5.59 -3.75 -13.22
N ASP A 484 5.70 -4.03 -14.53
CA ASP A 484 4.57 -4.49 -15.35
C ASP A 484 4.04 -5.87 -14.93
N GLY A 485 4.90 -6.74 -14.39
CA GLY A 485 4.48 -8.04 -13.87
C GLY A 485 3.52 -7.90 -12.70
N TYR A 486 3.86 -7.06 -11.73
CA TYR A 486 2.97 -6.75 -10.60
C TYR A 486 1.66 -6.07 -11.05
N ILE A 487 1.75 -5.14 -12.01
CA ILE A 487 0.56 -4.49 -12.59
C ILE A 487 -0.35 -5.52 -13.28
N ARG A 488 0.22 -6.46 -14.04
CA ARG A 488 -0.56 -7.54 -14.68
C ARG A 488 -1.29 -8.41 -13.65
N LEU A 489 -0.64 -8.79 -12.56
CA LEU A 489 -1.31 -9.54 -11.48
C LEU A 489 -2.51 -8.74 -10.93
N GLY A 490 -2.35 -7.44 -10.71
CA GLY A 490 -3.45 -6.55 -10.32
C GLY A 490 -4.62 -6.54 -11.30
N ARG A 491 -4.34 -6.47 -12.60
CA ARG A 491 -5.38 -6.56 -13.65
C ARG A 491 -6.11 -7.91 -13.61
N ASN A 492 -5.37 -9.01 -13.39
CA ASN A 492 -5.95 -10.34 -13.29
C ASN A 492 -6.83 -10.49 -12.03
N VAL A 493 -6.43 -9.91 -10.90
CA VAL A 493 -7.27 -9.83 -9.69
C VAL A 493 -8.59 -9.13 -10.00
N ALA A 494 -8.55 -7.95 -10.63
CA ALA A 494 -9.76 -7.20 -10.97
C ALA A 494 -10.67 -7.97 -11.95
N ARG A 495 -10.08 -8.59 -12.98
CA ARG A 495 -10.81 -9.39 -13.97
C ARG A 495 -11.52 -10.60 -13.33
N THR A 496 -10.89 -11.24 -12.35
CA THR A 496 -11.40 -12.46 -11.70
C THR A 496 -12.73 -12.25 -10.99
N PHE A 497 -13.06 -11.02 -10.57
CA PHE A 497 -14.37 -10.72 -9.99
C PHE A 497 -15.51 -11.04 -10.96
N LEU A 498 -15.36 -10.84 -12.27
CA LEU A 498 -16.44 -11.14 -13.21
C LEU A 498 -16.76 -12.64 -13.20
N ASP A 499 -15.73 -13.49 -13.22
CA ASP A 499 -15.89 -14.94 -13.20
C ASP A 499 -16.54 -15.38 -11.87
N TYR A 500 -16.13 -14.77 -10.76
CA TYR A 500 -16.73 -15.01 -9.45
C TYR A 500 -18.22 -14.67 -9.42
N TYR A 501 -18.60 -13.49 -9.92
CA TYR A 501 -20.00 -13.06 -9.91
C TYR A 501 -20.88 -13.83 -10.90
N LYS A 502 -20.33 -14.23 -12.05
CA LYS A 502 -21.04 -15.12 -13.00
C LYS A 502 -21.30 -16.49 -12.39
N LEU A 503 -20.29 -17.09 -11.76
CA LEU A 503 -20.42 -18.42 -11.16
C LEU A 503 -21.49 -18.47 -10.06
N ASN A 504 -21.66 -17.38 -9.33
CA ASN A 504 -22.67 -17.25 -8.28
C ASN A 504 -24.04 -16.75 -8.78
N ASN A 505 -24.26 -16.67 -10.10
CA ASN A 505 -25.48 -16.14 -10.74
C ASN A 505 -25.83 -14.70 -10.32
N LEU A 506 -24.83 -13.91 -9.94
CA LEU A 506 -24.99 -12.52 -9.50
C LEU A 506 -24.88 -11.50 -10.65
N ILE A 507 -24.37 -11.95 -11.81
CA ILE A 507 -24.32 -11.23 -13.08
C ILE A 507 -24.82 -12.16 -14.19
N ASP A 508 -25.88 -11.77 -14.88
CA ASP A 508 -26.49 -12.52 -15.99
C ASP A 508 -26.41 -11.70 -17.28
N GLU A 509 -25.62 -12.16 -18.26
CA GLU A 509 -25.45 -11.49 -19.55
C GLU A 509 -26.67 -11.63 -20.48
N SER A 510 -27.64 -12.49 -20.14
CA SER A 510 -28.85 -12.68 -20.94
C SER A 510 -29.90 -11.58 -20.77
N LYS A 511 -29.74 -10.71 -19.76
CA LYS A 511 -30.57 -9.51 -19.58
C LYS A 511 -29.83 -8.30 -20.15
N PRO A 512 -30.32 -7.67 -21.24
CA PRO A 512 -29.74 -6.42 -21.71
C PRO A 512 -29.79 -5.40 -20.57
N THR A 513 -28.67 -4.74 -20.31
CA THR A 513 -28.65 -3.53 -19.48
C THR A 513 -29.60 -2.53 -20.12
N GLY A 514 -30.71 -2.25 -19.45
CA GLY A 514 -31.73 -1.36 -19.95
C GLY A 514 -31.12 0.02 -20.21
N HIS A 515 -30.94 0.37 -21.49
CA HIS A 515 -30.86 1.76 -21.89
C HIS A 515 -32.16 2.42 -21.43
N ILE A 516 -32.08 3.20 -20.35
CA ILE A 516 -33.15 4.10 -19.93
C ILE A 516 -33.23 5.18 -21.01
N ASN A 517 -34.08 4.94 -22.01
CA ASN A 517 -34.52 5.99 -22.90
C ASN A 517 -35.31 7.00 -22.06
N SER A 518 -34.84 8.24 -22.04
CA SER A 518 -35.54 9.38 -21.45
C SER A 518 -36.93 9.52 -22.08
N PRO A 519 -38.02 9.74 -21.30
CA PRO A 519 -39.30 10.10 -21.87
C PRO A 519 -39.26 11.59 -22.18
N PHE A 520 -39.12 11.95 -23.46
CA PHE A 520 -39.59 13.23 -23.96
C PHE A 520 -40.82 12.99 -24.82
N ASP A 521 -41.92 13.49 -24.30
CA ASP A 521 -43.27 13.37 -24.85
C ASP A 521 -43.50 14.38 -25.99
N GLY A 522 -44.27 13.95 -26.99
CA GLY A 522 -45.18 14.77 -27.79
C GLY A 522 -44.61 15.77 -28.80
N THR A 523 -44.77 15.49 -30.10
CA THR A 523 -45.90 16.01 -30.89
C THR A 523 -45.86 15.52 -32.33
N SER A 524 -47.03 15.08 -32.78
CA SER A 524 -47.36 14.61 -34.11
C SER A 524 -47.65 15.78 -35.05
N THR A 525 -47.19 15.69 -36.30
CA THR A 525 -47.97 16.15 -37.46
C THR A 525 -47.61 15.31 -38.69
N SER A 526 -48.67 14.80 -39.30
CA SER A 526 -48.71 14.03 -40.53
C SER A 526 -48.53 14.93 -41.75
N HIS A 527 -47.84 14.42 -42.79
CA HIS A 527 -48.19 14.75 -44.18
C HIS A 527 -47.80 13.63 -45.15
N GLN A 528 -48.80 13.20 -45.92
CA GLN A 528 -48.71 12.31 -47.07
C GLN A 528 -48.01 12.99 -48.25
N GLY A 529 -47.32 12.21 -49.08
CA GLY A 529 -46.83 12.68 -50.38
C GLY A 529 -46.28 11.54 -51.25
N ASN A 530 -47.11 11.07 -52.18
CA ASN A 530 -46.82 10.10 -53.25
C ASN A 530 -45.72 10.54 -54.23
N LYS A 531 -45.03 9.54 -54.82
CA LYS A 531 -44.64 9.34 -56.25
C LYS A 531 -43.24 8.69 -56.33
N ALA A 532 -43.13 7.43 -56.75
CA ALA A 532 -43.08 6.94 -58.14
C ALA A 532 -41.77 7.30 -58.87
N GLY A 533 -41.03 6.28 -59.34
CA GLY A 533 -40.07 6.46 -60.42
C GLY A 533 -38.83 5.57 -60.39
N ASN A 534 -38.90 4.45 -61.14
CA ASN A 534 -37.88 3.90 -62.03
C ASN A 534 -36.40 3.75 -61.61
N GLY A 535 -35.84 2.58 -61.95
CA GLY A 535 -34.53 2.56 -62.63
C GLY A 535 -33.50 1.54 -62.17
N LYS A 536 -33.74 0.26 -62.49
CA LYS A 536 -32.81 -0.65 -63.20
C LYS A 536 -31.28 -0.36 -63.16
N VAL A 537 -30.53 -1.38 -62.72
CA VAL A 537 -29.37 -2.05 -63.37
C VAL A 537 -28.08 -2.15 -62.54
N LYS A 538 -27.78 -3.42 -62.21
CA LYS A 538 -26.51 -4.17 -62.13
C LYS A 538 -25.16 -3.43 -62.23
N GLY A 539 -24.23 -3.90 -61.41
CA GLY A 539 -22.80 -3.88 -61.72
C GLY A 539 -21.93 -4.46 -60.60
N ASP A 540 -21.67 -5.76 -60.65
CA ASP A 540 -20.60 -6.43 -59.90
C ASP A 540 -19.22 -5.79 -60.16
N ARG A 541 -18.39 -5.70 -59.12
CA ARG A 541 -17.01 -6.25 -59.08
C ARG A 541 -16.31 -5.95 -57.74
N LYS A 542 -15.90 -7.03 -57.06
CA LYS A 542 -14.83 -7.11 -56.03
C LYS A 542 -13.44 -6.85 -56.68
N PRO A 543 -12.31 -6.99 -55.95
CA PRO A 543 -11.86 -6.27 -54.76
C PRO A 543 -10.41 -5.73 -54.94
N HIS A 544 -9.92 -4.96 -53.97
CA HIS A 544 -8.52 -4.97 -53.55
C HIS A 544 -8.44 -4.80 -52.04
#